data_AF-A0A4R9J2T9-F1
#
_entry.id   AF-A0A4R9J2T9-F1
#
_cell.length_a   1.000
_cell.length_b   1.000
_cell.length_c   1.000
_cell.angle_alpha   90.00
_cell.angle_beta   90.00
_cell.angle_gamma   90.00
#
_symmetry.space_group_name_H-M   'P 1'
#
loop_
_entity.id
_entity.type
_entity.pdbx_description
1 polymer ?
#
loop_
_entity_poly.entity_id
_entity_poly.type
_entity_poly.pdbx_seq_one_letter_code
_entity_poly.pdbx_strand_id
1 'polypeptide(L)'
;MNFFRSLFSKIQNVENANKIIRDCCNAILFLSVIQFVGLLLLKQYVNFIDVFVYCVIGIFVRIHKSRVLSVIFFLMAIASFVVTLLNRLGMESSGGANVLLSVLVILVAIQLLRAVFFWNSYYIVEMKTKKVLILSGLAILVFFITTYFGLAILGSFGEQLTDEELSNLSGSLVFSTFLISIIFPFSGILPYSRGELMRKEELLAN
;
A
#
# COMPACT_ATOMS: atom_id res chain seq x y z
N MET A 1 19.39 14.22 -16.07
CA MET A 1 20.32 13.27 -15.40
C MET A 1 20.40 13.40 -13.86
N ASN A 2 20.04 14.53 -13.24
CA ASN A 2 20.16 14.69 -11.77
C ASN A 2 19.07 13.97 -10.94
N PHE A 3 17.87 13.73 -11.51
CA PHE A 3 16.78 13.06 -10.79
C PHE A 3 17.08 11.60 -10.43
N PHE A 4 17.58 10.81 -11.39
CA PHE A 4 18.00 9.42 -11.13
C PHE A 4 19.18 9.36 -10.14
N ARG A 5 20.14 10.29 -10.25
CA ARG A 5 21.26 10.35 -9.30
C ARG A 5 20.80 10.70 -7.88
N SER A 6 19.78 11.55 -7.75
CA SER A 6 19.12 11.87 -6.48
C SER A 6 18.34 10.68 -5.92
N LEU A 7 17.59 9.96 -6.77
CA LEU A 7 16.87 8.73 -6.41
C LEU A 7 17.80 7.67 -5.79
N PHE A 8 19.00 7.50 -6.34
CA PHE A 8 19.98 6.52 -5.86
C PHE A 8 21.01 7.08 -4.89
N SER A 9 20.95 8.38 -4.57
CA SER A 9 21.87 8.97 -3.59
C SER A 9 21.68 8.34 -2.21
N LYS A 10 22.75 8.35 -1.42
CA LYS A 10 22.72 7.83 -0.05
C LYS A 10 21.90 8.79 0.82
N ILE A 11 20.94 8.25 1.57
CA ILE A 11 20.20 9.03 2.56
C ILE A 11 21.15 9.31 3.72
N GLN A 12 21.50 10.58 3.92
CA GLN A 12 22.56 10.99 4.86
C GLN A 12 22.04 11.18 6.28
N ASN A 13 20.83 11.72 6.43
CA ASN A 13 20.22 12.06 7.71
C ASN A 13 18.71 11.77 7.74
N VAL A 14 18.14 11.79 8.95
CA VAL A 14 16.74 11.44 9.22
C VAL A 14 15.80 12.48 8.65
N GLU A 15 16.19 13.76 8.65
CA GLU A 15 15.41 14.86 8.10
C GLU A 15 15.22 14.68 6.59
N ASN A 16 16.28 14.29 5.87
CA ASN A 16 16.18 13.99 4.44
C ASN A 16 15.33 12.74 4.20
N ALA A 17 15.47 11.69 5.02
CA ALA A 17 14.58 10.52 4.93
C ALA A 17 13.11 10.91 5.08
N ASN A 18 12.78 11.75 6.08
CA ASN A 18 11.42 12.21 6.33
C ASN A 18 10.89 13.10 5.19
N LYS A 19 11.75 13.96 4.62
CA LYS A 19 11.41 14.76 3.43
C LYS A 19 11.07 13.85 2.24
N ILE A 20 11.92 12.87 1.96
CA ILE A 20 11.70 11.89 0.87
C ILE A 20 10.39 11.13 1.09
N ILE A 21 10.11 10.65 2.31
CA ILE A 21 8.85 9.97 2.64
C ILE A 21 7.67 10.88 2.32
N ARG A 22 7.71 12.14 2.75
CA ARG A 22 6.63 13.11 2.50
C ARG A 22 6.43 13.36 1.01
N ASP A 23 7.51 13.55 0.25
CA ASP A 23 7.45 13.84 -1.18
C ASP A 23 6.91 12.62 -1.95
N CYS A 24 7.34 11.40 -1.60
CA CYS A 24 6.79 10.16 -2.14
C CYS A 24 5.30 9.99 -1.78
N CYS A 25 4.91 10.22 -0.53
CA CYS A 25 3.50 10.12 -0.11
C CYS A 25 2.63 11.16 -0.85
N ASN A 26 3.11 12.38 -1.05
CA ASN A 26 2.42 13.39 -1.85
C ASN A 26 2.26 12.93 -3.31
N ALA A 27 3.28 12.30 -3.89
CA ALA A 27 3.18 11.73 -5.24
C ALA A 27 2.14 10.61 -5.30
N ILE A 28 2.11 9.70 -4.32
CA ILE A 28 1.10 8.63 -4.24
C ILE A 28 -0.31 9.21 -4.11
N LEU A 29 -0.51 10.19 -3.24
CA LEU A 29 -1.80 10.85 -3.07
C LEU A 29 -2.22 11.58 -4.36
N PHE A 30 -1.30 12.29 -4.99
CA PHE A 30 -1.56 12.95 -6.26
C PHE A 30 -1.98 11.94 -7.36
N LEU A 31 -1.29 10.81 -7.45
CA LEU A 31 -1.65 9.73 -8.38
C LEU A 31 -3.04 9.16 -8.06
N SER A 32 -3.37 8.95 -6.78
CA SER A 32 -4.69 8.48 -6.38
C SER A 32 -5.80 9.45 -6.78
N VAL A 33 -5.57 10.77 -6.67
CA VAL A 33 -6.54 11.80 -7.10
C VAL A 33 -6.72 11.78 -8.62
N ILE A 34 -5.63 11.68 -9.39
CA ILE A 34 -5.72 11.55 -10.85
C ILE A 34 -6.49 10.29 -11.23
N GLN A 35 -6.17 9.16 -10.61
CA GLN A 35 -6.84 7.88 -10.86
C GLN A 35 -8.32 7.97 -10.48
N PHE A 36 -8.67 8.59 -9.36
CA PHE A 36 -10.06 8.82 -8.95
C PHE A 36 -10.85 9.60 -10.00
N VAL A 37 -10.31 10.74 -10.46
CA VAL A 37 -10.96 11.56 -11.48
C VAL A 37 -11.10 10.79 -12.79
N GLY A 38 -10.06 10.06 -13.20
CA GLY A 38 -10.10 9.23 -14.41
C GLY A 38 -11.18 8.16 -14.34
N LEU A 39 -11.27 7.43 -13.22
CA LEU A 39 -12.29 6.41 -13.01
C LEU A 39 -13.71 6.99 -12.94
N LEU A 40 -13.88 8.20 -12.38
CA LEU A 40 -15.16 8.89 -12.34
C LEU A 40 -15.63 9.30 -13.75
N LEU A 41 -14.72 9.81 -14.59
CA LEU A 41 -15.01 10.15 -15.98
C LEU A 41 -15.35 8.91 -16.82
N LEU A 42 -14.69 7.78 -16.56
CA LEU A 42 -14.92 6.50 -17.24
C LEU A 42 -16.08 5.68 -16.65
N LYS A 43 -16.72 6.16 -15.56
CA LYS A 43 -17.78 5.47 -14.81
C LYS A 43 -17.38 4.05 -14.34
N GLN A 44 -16.10 3.83 -14.06
CA GLN A 44 -15.54 2.54 -13.63
C GLN A 44 -15.45 2.45 -12.10
N TYR A 45 -16.61 2.42 -11.45
CA TYR A 45 -16.71 2.49 -9.98
C TYR A 45 -16.04 1.31 -9.25
N VAL A 46 -15.97 0.13 -9.90
CA VAL A 46 -15.35 -1.09 -9.32
C VAL A 46 -13.87 -0.87 -8.96
N ASN A 47 -13.18 0.01 -9.69
CA ASN A 47 -11.74 0.25 -9.50
C ASN A 47 -11.46 1.33 -8.43
N PHE A 48 -12.48 1.88 -7.75
CA PHE A 48 -12.28 2.85 -6.67
C PHE A 48 -11.58 2.26 -5.45
N ILE A 49 -11.60 0.94 -5.28
CA ILE A 49 -10.88 0.25 -4.21
C ILE A 49 -9.38 0.53 -4.30
N ASP A 50 -8.79 0.46 -5.50
CA ASP A 50 -7.37 0.70 -5.71
C ASP A 50 -6.98 2.14 -5.32
N VAL A 51 -7.81 3.10 -5.72
CA VAL A 51 -7.65 4.52 -5.35
C VAL A 51 -7.66 4.67 -3.83
N PHE A 52 -8.63 4.04 -3.16
CA PHE A 52 -8.75 4.10 -1.72
C PHE A 52 -7.52 3.49 -1.04
N VAL A 53 -7.05 2.33 -1.50
CA VAL A 53 -5.84 1.67 -0.97
C VAL A 53 -4.62 2.58 -1.12
N TYR A 54 -4.41 3.20 -2.29
CA TYR A 54 -3.29 4.12 -2.50
C TYR A 54 -3.38 5.34 -1.57
N CYS A 55 -4.58 5.88 -1.39
CA CYS A 55 -4.82 7.02 -0.50
C CYS A 55 -4.49 6.67 0.95
N VAL A 56 -5.00 5.54 1.44
CA VAL A 56 -4.74 5.02 2.79
C VAL A 56 -3.24 4.79 2.98
N ILE A 57 -2.57 4.09 2.05
CA ILE A 57 -1.11 3.90 2.12
C ILE A 57 -0.37 5.24 2.20
N GLY A 58 -0.70 6.20 1.33
CA GLY A 58 -0.06 7.51 1.31
C GLY A 58 -0.20 8.27 2.63
N ILE A 59 -1.39 8.26 3.24
CA ILE A 59 -1.65 8.92 4.53
C ILE A 59 -0.93 8.20 5.68
N PHE A 60 -1.11 6.88 5.80
CA PHE A 60 -0.59 6.12 6.94
C PHE A 60 0.92 5.98 6.91
N VAL A 61 1.54 5.81 5.73
CA VAL A 61 3.00 5.82 5.63
C VAL A 61 3.57 7.20 6.00
N ARG A 62 2.92 8.30 5.62
CA ARG A 62 3.34 9.66 6.00
C ARG A 62 3.31 9.86 7.51
N ILE A 63 2.25 9.43 8.17
CA ILE A 63 2.06 9.65 9.62
C ILE A 63 2.90 8.67 10.44
N HIS A 64 2.80 7.37 10.15
CA HIS A 64 3.34 6.29 10.99
C HIS A 64 4.64 5.69 10.46
N LYS A 65 5.08 6.01 9.24
CA LYS A 65 6.30 5.47 8.62
C LYS A 65 6.32 3.94 8.66
N SER A 66 5.17 3.32 8.40
CA SER A 66 5.00 1.86 8.47
C SER A 66 5.82 1.16 7.38
N ARG A 67 6.71 0.25 7.81
CA ARG A 67 7.50 -0.63 6.92
C ARG A 67 6.62 -1.58 6.13
N VAL A 68 5.55 -2.08 6.74
CA VAL A 68 4.67 -3.07 6.10
C VAL A 68 3.90 -2.41 4.97
N LEU A 69 3.33 -1.22 5.20
CA LEU A 69 2.62 -0.49 4.15
C LEU A 69 3.53 -0.08 2.98
N SER A 70 4.78 0.29 3.23
CA SER A 70 5.71 0.59 2.14
C SER A 70 6.09 -0.64 1.32
N VAL A 71 6.20 -1.82 1.95
CA VAL A 71 6.39 -3.09 1.25
C VAL A 71 5.15 -3.46 0.43
N ILE A 72 3.95 -3.34 1.00
CA ILE A 72 2.68 -3.61 0.29
C ILE A 72 2.59 -2.70 -0.94
N PHE A 73 2.86 -1.40 -0.77
CA PHE A 73 2.86 -0.46 -1.89
C PHE A 73 3.84 -0.86 -3.00
N PHE A 74 5.05 -1.31 -2.63
CA PHE A 74 6.04 -1.79 -3.58
C PHE A 74 5.58 -3.03 -4.34
N LEU A 75 4.97 -4.00 -3.66
CA LEU A 75 4.40 -5.19 -4.30
C LEU A 75 3.26 -4.83 -5.26
N MET A 76 2.38 -3.90 -4.86
CA MET A 76 1.31 -3.39 -5.73
C MET A 76 1.87 -2.68 -6.97
N ALA A 77 2.93 -1.89 -6.82
CA ALA A 77 3.59 -1.23 -7.95
C ALA A 77 4.18 -2.22 -8.95
N ILE A 78 4.81 -3.31 -8.47
CA ILE A 78 5.30 -4.40 -9.32
C ILE A 78 4.13 -5.08 -10.04
N ALA A 79 3.08 -5.46 -9.31
CA ALA A 79 1.92 -6.11 -9.91
C ALA A 79 1.27 -5.24 -11.00
N SER A 80 1.09 -3.95 -10.73
CA SER A 80 0.56 -2.98 -11.69
C SER A 80 1.44 -2.85 -12.96
N PHE A 81 2.76 -2.88 -12.80
CA PHE A 81 3.68 -2.89 -13.93
C PHE A 81 3.59 -4.17 -14.76
N VAL A 82 3.47 -5.34 -14.11
CA VAL A 82 3.25 -6.62 -14.81
C VAL A 82 1.95 -6.58 -15.62
N VAL A 83 0.84 -6.11 -15.03
CA VAL A 83 -0.44 -5.94 -15.76
C VAL A 83 -0.27 -4.99 -16.94
N THR A 84 0.45 -3.88 -16.76
CA THR A 84 0.72 -2.92 -17.84
C THR A 84 1.52 -3.56 -18.99
N LEU A 85 2.50 -4.42 -18.68
CA LEU A 85 3.25 -5.16 -19.68
C LEU A 85 2.38 -6.19 -20.42
N LEU A 86 1.53 -6.93 -19.71
CA LEU A 86 0.60 -7.89 -20.33
C LEU A 86 -0.37 -7.19 -21.28
N ASN A 87 -0.92 -6.05 -20.87
CA ASN A 87 -1.78 -5.22 -21.72
C ASN A 87 -1.04 -4.75 -22.98
N ARG A 88 0.25 -4.41 -22.86
CA ARG A 88 1.07 -4.00 -24.00
C ARG A 88 1.32 -5.16 -24.99
N LEU A 89 1.28 -6.40 -24.51
CA LEU A 89 1.40 -7.61 -25.31
C LEU A 89 0.07 -8.06 -25.94
N GLY A 90 -1.01 -7.29 -25.77
CA GLY A 90 -2.33 -7.58 -26.35
C GLY A 90 -3.20 -8.52 -25.52
N MET A 91 -2.76 -8.88 -24.30
CA MET A 91 -3.61 -9.57 -23.34
C MET A 91 -4.45 -8.50 -22.64
N GLU A 92 -5.64 -8.21 -23.18
CA GLU A 92 -6.54 -7.16 -22.67
C GLU A 92 -7.01 -7.48 -21.24
N SER A 93 -6.22 -7.08 -20.24
CA SER A 93 -6.62 -7.04 -18.83
C SER A 93 -7.09 -5.65 -18.48
N SER A 94 -8.07 -5.54 -17.57
CA SER A 94 -8.53 -4.25 -17.05
C SER A 94 -7.35 -3.50 -16.39
N GLY A 95 -6.84 -2.45 -17.01
CA GLY A 95 -5.68 -1.71 -16.51
C GLY A 95 -5.13 -0.65 -17.48
N GLY A 96 -4.27 0.25 -16.99
CA GLY A 96 -3.64 1.27 -17.81
C GLY A 96 -2.53 0.70 -18.72
N ALA A 97 -2.46 1.16 -19.97
CA ALA A 97 -1.42 0.74 -20.93
C ALA A 97 -0.13 1.59 -20.86
N ASN A 98 -0.02 2.50 -19.88
CA ASN A 98 1.08 3.46 -19.81
C ASN A 98 2.29 2.87 -19.07
N VAL A 99 3.19 2.26 -19.83
CA VAL A 99 4.46 1.68 -19.33
C VAL A 99 5.32 2.72 -18.62
N LEU A 100 5.35 3.97 -19.11
CA LEU A 100 6.18 5.01 -18.50
C LEU A 100 5.68 5.38 -17.10
N LEU A 101 4.35 5.48 -16.94
CA LEU A 101 3.76 5.79 -15.64
C LEU A 101 4.00 4.65 -14.63
N SER A 102 3.85 3.39 -15.04
CA SER A 102 4.07 2.26 -14.15
C SER A 102 5.54 2.13 -13.70
N VAL A 103 6.51 2.44 -14.58
CA VAL A 103 7.93 2.54 -14.19
C VAL A 103 8.14 3.66 -13.16
N LEU A 104 7.52 4.84 -13.34
CA LEU A 104 7.62 5.93 -12.36
C LEU A 104 7.05 5.53 -10.99
N VAL A 105 5.92 4.82 -10.97
CA VAL A 105 5.30 4.32 -9.71
C VAL A 105 6.25 3.36 -9.00
N ILE A 106 6.91 2.44 -9.72
CA ILE A 106 7.93 1.55 -9.15
C ILE A 106 9.07 2.36 -8.54
N LEU A 107 9.59 3.37 -9.25
CA LEU A 107 10.70 4.19 -8.75
C LEU A 107 10.32 4.94 -7.46
N VAL A 108 9.10 5.48 -7.40
CA VAL A 108 8.55 6.09 -6.18
C VAL A 108 8.44 5.06 -5.06
N ALA A 109 7.97 3.85 -5.35
CA ALA A 109 7.84 2.79 -4.36
C ALA A 109 9.19 2.34 -3.79
N ILE A 110 10.21 2.17 -4.65
CA ILE A 110 11.59 1.85 -4.22
C ILE A 110 12.16 2.95 -3.33
N GLN A 111 11.96 4.21 -3.72
CA GLN A 111 12.47 5.34 -2.95
C GLN A 111 11.78 5.46 -1.59
N LEU A 112 10.46 5.29 -1.55
CA LEU A 112 9.68 5.26 -0.32
C LEU A 112 10.14 4.13 0.60
N LEU A 113 10.30 2.92 0.06
CA LEU A 113 10.76 1.76 0.80
C LEU A 113 12.12 2.03 1.46
N ARG A 114 13.10 2.52 0.69
CA ARG A 114 14.44 2.87 1.21
C ARG A 114 14.38 3.93 2.30
N ALA A 115 13.60 4.98 2.12
CA ALA A 115 13.49 6.07 3.10
C ALA A 115 12.81 5.62 4.40
N VAL A 116 11.73 4.83 4.29
CA VAL A 116 11.03 4.26 5.46
C VAL A 116 11.94 3.31 6.24
N PHE A 117 12.68 2.45 5.57
CA PHE A 117 13.62 1.53 6.24
C PHE A 117 14.78 2.27 6.90
N PHE A 118 15.35 3.27 6.23
CA PHE A 118 16.39 4.11 6.82
C PHE A 118 15.89 4.82 8.09
N TRP A 119 14.71 5.45 8.02
CA TRP A 119 14.09 6.12 9.15
C TRP A 119 13.87 5.15 10.33
N ASN A 120 13.31 3.96 10.06
CA ASN A 120 13.08 2.94 11.09
C ASN A 120 14.37 2.28 11.62
N SER A 121 15.48 2.32 10.88
CA SER A 121 16.77 1.80 11.36
C SER A 121 17.50 2.79 12.27
N TYR A 122 17.16 4.09 12.17
CA TYR A 122 17.74 5.14 12.99
C TYR A 122 17.12 5.15 14.40
N TYR A 123 15.79 5.08 14.49
CA TYR A 123 15.09 4.89 15.75
C TYR A 123 15.15 3.40 16.12
N ILE A 124 15.56 3.04 17.34
CA ILE A 124 15.53 1.64 17.79
C ILE A 124 14.07 1.26 18.02
N VAL A 125 13.45 0.79 16.95
CA VAL A 125 12.08 0.33 16.95
C VAL A 125 12.14 -1.18 17.19
N GLU A 126 12.27 -1.58 18.46
CA GLU A 126 12.28 -2.99 18.82
C GLU A 126 10.95 -3.64 18.42
N MET A 127 11.06 -4.58 17.52
CA MET A 127 9.97 -5.38 17.02
C MET A 127 9.56 -6.39 18.09
N LYS A 128 8.54 -6.07 18.90
CA LYS A 128 7.97 -7.01 19.86
C LYS A 128 7.24 -8.11 19.10
N THR A 129 7.92 -9.22 18.81
CA THR A 129 7.41 -10.37 18.03
C THR A 129 6.02 -10.83 18.47
N LYS A 130 5.75 -10.87 19.78
CA LYS A 130 4.42 -11.18 20.34
C LYS A 130 3.31 -10.27 19.79
N LYS A 131 3.58 -8.97 19.63
CA LYS A 131 2.62 -8.01 19.06
C LYS A 131 2.42 -8.21 17.55
N VAL A 132 3.46 -8.55 16.77
CA VAL A 132 3.27 -8.93 15.35
C VAL A 132 2.29 -10.07 15.26
N LEU A 133 2.51 -11.10 16.08
CA LEU A 133 1.78 -12.35 15.99
C LEU A 133 0.30 -12.12 16.34
N ILE A 134 0.02 -11.32 17.37
CA ILE A 134 -1.35 -10.89 17.72
C ILE A 134 -1.98 -10.07 16.58
N LEU A 135 -1.26 -9.10 16.01
CA LEU A 135 -1.78 -8.27 14.90
C LEU A 135 -2.02 -9.08 13.64
N SER A 136 -1.17 -10.07 13.36
CA SER A 136 -1.33 -10.99 12.22
C SER A 136 -2.53 -11.90 12.43
N GLY A 137 -2.71 -12.44 13.64
CA GLY A 137 -3.90 -13.19 14.01
C GLY A 137 -5.18 -12.35 13.89
N LEU A 138 -5.13 -11.09 14.33
CA LEU A 138 -6.23 -10.14 14.18
C LEU A 138 -6.53 -9.85 12.71
N ALA A 139 -5.51 -9.63 11.88
CA ALA A 139 -5.66 -9.42 10.43
C ALA A 139 -6.37 -10.62 9.78
N ILE A 140 -5.92 -11.83 10.06
CA ILE A 140 -6.51 -13.07 9.53
C ILE A 140 -7.97 -13.22 9.98
N LEU A 141 -8.25 -12.95 11.26
CA LEU A 141 -9.61 -13.01 11.78
C LEU A 141 -10.53 -11.98 11.11
N VAL A 142 -10.07 -10.72 10.98
CA VAL A 142 -10.83 -9.66 10.29
C VAL A 142 -11.07 -10.03 8.83
N PHE A 143 -10.08 -10.62 8.15
CA PHE A 143 -10.22 -11.10 6.78
C PHE A 143 -11.35 -12.11 6.64
N PHE A 144 -11.34 -13.18 7.44
CA PHE A 144 -12.36 -14.23 7.35
C PHE A 144 -13.76 -13.70 7.70
N ILE A 145 -13.88 -12.87 8.74
CA ILE A 145 -15.16 -12.28 9.11
C ILE A 145 -15.69 -11.40 7.99
N THR A 146 -14.91 -10.44 7.51
CA THR A 146 -15.36 -9.50 6.48
C THR A 146 -15.64 -10.18 5.14
N THR A 147 -14.83 -11.17 4.76
CA THR A 147 -15.06 -11.97 3.55
C THR A 147 -16.34 -12.78 3.67
N TYR A 148 -16.58 -13.45 4.80
CA TYR A 148 -17.79 -14.23 5.02
C TYR A 148 -19.05 -13.36 4.92
N PHE A 149 -19.07 -12.22 5.61
CA PHE A 149 -20.19 -11.28 5.54
C PHE A 149 -20.39 -10.73 4.13
N GLY A 150 -19.30 -10.33 3.45
CA GLY A 150 -19.38 -9.81 2.09
C GLY A 150 -19.91 -10.84 1.09
N LEU A 151 -19.47 -12.10 1.18
CA LEU A 151 -19.98 -13.19 0.34
C LEU A 151 -21.42 -13.56 0.68
N ALA A 152 -21.83 -13.53 1.95
CA ALA A 152 -23.21 -13.79 2.36
C ALA A 152 -24.17 -12.72 1.82
N ILE A 153 -23.76 -11.45 1.86
CA ILE A 153 -24.50 -10.34 1.23
C ILE A 153 -24.56 -10.56 -0.28
N LEU A 154 -23.42 -10.82 -0.93
CA LEU A 154 -23.37 -11.05 -2.37
C LEU A 154 -24.29 -12.22 -2.80
N GLY A 155 -24.27 -13.32 -2.06
CA GLY A 155 -25.13 -14.48 -2.31
C GLY A 155 -26.62 -14.17 -2.15
N SER A 156 -26.99 -13.21 -1.30
CA SER A 156 -28.38 -12.75 -1.15
C SER A 156 -28.89 -11.95 -2.36
N PHE A 157 -27.99 -11.40 -3.17
CA PHE A 157 -28.30 -10.70 -4.43
C PHE A 157 -27.93 -11.52 -5.68
N GLY A 158 -27.46 -12.75 -5.49
CA GLY A 158 -26.88 -13.57 -6.57
C GLY A 158 -27.86 -13.87 -7.70
N GLU A 159 -29.16 -14.01 -7.40
CA GLU A 159 -30.19 -14.27 -8.42
C GLU A 159 -30.41 -13.09 -9.40
N GLN A 160 -29.92 -11.89 -9.06
CA GLN A 160 -30.05 -10.68 -9.88
C GLN A 160 -28.81 -10.40 -10.74
N LEU A 161 -27.73 -11.16 -10.56
CA LEU A 161 -26.45 -10.96 -11.21
C LEU A 161 -26.16 -12.10 -12.19
N THR A 162 -25.45 -11.78 -13.27
CA THR A 162 -24.92 -12.83 -14.15
C THR A 162 -23.77 -13.58 -13.49
N ASP A 163 -23.51 -14.82 -13.91
CA ASP A 163 -22.40 -15.64 -13.38
C ASP A 163 -21.04 -14.94 -13.51
N GLU A 164 -20.84 -14.19 -14.60
CA GLU A 164 -19.62 -13.41 -14.85
C GLU A 164 -19.49 -12.23 -13.88
N GLU A 165 -20.56 -11.46 -13.67
CA GLU A 165 -20.58 -10.37 -12.70
C GLU A 165 -20.35 -10.88 -11.27
N LEU A 166 -20.98 -12.00 -10.91
CA LEU A 166 -20.85 -12.63 -9.60
C LEU A 166 -19.41 -13.10 -9.36
N SER A 167 -18.78 -13.73 -10.35
CA SER A 167 -17.37 -14.13 -10.29
C SER A 167 -16.43 -12.94 -10.13
N ASN A 168 -16.63 -11.87 -10.90
CA ASN A 168 -15.81 -10.67 -10.83
C ASN A 168 -15.97 -9.92 -9.49
N LEU A 169 -17.22 -9.77 -9.01
CA LEU A 169 -17.52 -9.12 -7.74
C LEU A 169 -16.98 -9.91 -6.55
N SER A 170 -17.16 -11.23 -6.52
CA SER A 170 -16.64 -12.07 -5.44
C SER A 170 -15.11 -12.05 -5.38
N GLY A 171 -14.43 -12.13 -6.53
CA GLY A 171 -12.97 -12.00 -6.60
C GLY A 171 -12.47 -10.64 -6.08
N SER A 172 -13.09 -9.55 -6.52
CA SER A 172 -12.76 -8.19 -6.05
C SER A 172 -13.03 -8.01 -4.55
N LEU A 173 -14.12 -8.59 -4.04
CA LEU A 173 -14.47 -8.56 -2.62
C LEU A 173 -13.44 -9.30 -1.77
N VAL A 174 -13.06 -10.52 -2.15
CA VAL A 174 -12.04 -11.30 -1.43
C VAL A 174 -10.69 -10.58 -1.45
N PHE A 175 -10.28 -10.04 -2.59
CA PHE A 175 -9.01 -9.32 -2.68
C PHE A 175 -9.00 -8.03 -1.85
N SER A 176 -10.07 -7.24 -1.91
CA SER A 176 -10.18 -5.98 -1.17
C SER A 176 -10.26 -6.18 0.34
N THR A 177 -11.03 -7.16 0.80
CA THR A 177 -11.09 -7.55 2.22
C THR A 177 -9.74 -8.05 2.72
N PHE A 178 -9.00 -8.82 1.91
CA PHE A 178 -7.61 -9.21 2.21
C PHE A 178 -6.72 -7.98 2.40
N LEU A 179 -6.72 -7.04 1.45
CA LEU A 179 -5.90 -5.84 1.56
C LEU A 179 -6.27 -5.00 2.80
N ILE A 180 -7.55 -4.75 3.03
CA ILE A 180 -8.04 -3.98 4.18
C ILE A 180 -7.63 -4.64 5.50
N SER A 181 -7.76 -5.97 5.58
CA SER A 181 -7.44 -6.76 6.77
C SER A 181 -5.96 -6.69 7.16
N ILE A 182 -5.07 -6.47 6.19
CA ILE A 182 -3.63 -6.28 6.43
C ILE A 182 -3.32 -4.81 6.69
N ILE A 183 -3.89 -3.91 5.88
CA ILE A 183 -3.60 -2.48 5.98
C ILE A 183 -4.02 -1.95 7.35
N PHE A 184 -5.19 -2.35 7.87
CA PHE A 184 -5.70 -1.80 9.12
C PHE A 184 -4.80 -2.12 10.33
N PRO A 185 -4.42 -3.38 10.64
CA PRO A 185 -3.56 -3.70 11.76
C PRO A 185 -2.12 -3.19 11.59
N PHE A 186 -1.61 -3.15 10.35
CA PHE A 186 -0.23 -2.75 10.06
C PHE A 186 -0.06 -1.28 9.62
N SER A 187 -1.14 -0.50 9.65
CA SER A 187 -1.15 0.94 9.35
C SER A 187 -0.26 1.76 10.29
N GLY A 188 0.01 1.22 11.48
CA GLY A 188 0.67 1.93 12.58
C GLY A 188 -0.31 2.64 13.51
N ILE A 189 -1.64 2.52 13.27
CA ILE A 189 -2.69 2.89 14.25
C ILE A 189 -2.49 2.09 15.53
N LEU A 190 -2.29 0.78 15.39
CA LEU A 190 -1.96 -0.09 16.52
C LEU A 190 -0.44 -0.05 16.72
N PRO A 191 0.05 0.41 17.89
CA PRO A 191 1.48 0.54 18.16
C PRO A 191 2.11 -0.86 18.32
N TYR A 192 2.52 -1.41 17.20
CA TYR A 192 3.28 -2.66 17.12
C TYR A 192 4.67 -2.53 17.77
N SER A 193 5.28 -1.35 17.67
CA SER A 193 6.71 -1.18 17.97
C SER A 193 7.09 0.13 18.68
N ARG A 194 6.15 0.83 19.33
CA ARG A 194 6.54 1.94 20.21
C ARG A 194 7.03 1.39 21.55
N GLY A 195 8.28 0.95 21.58
CA GLY A 195 9.13 1.27 22.74
C GLY A 195 9.37 2.79 22.76
N GLU A 196 9.86 3.33 23.88
CA GLU A 196 10.24 4.74 23.95
C GLU A 196 11.09 5.11 22.73
N LEU A 197 10.83 6.28 22.14
CA LEU A 197 11.62 6.86 21.05
C LEU A 197 13.00 7.26 21.59
N MET A 198 13.78 6.31 22.08
CA MET A 198 15.13 6.54 22.58
C MET A 198 16.03 6.73 21.37
N ARG A 199 16.73 7.86 21.33
CA ARG A 199 17.77 8.08 20.34
C ARG A 199 18.84 7.02 20.57
N LYS A 200 19.46 6.47 19.51
CA LYS A 200 20.59 5.52 19.66
C LYS A 200 21.67 6.03 20.61
N GLU A 201 21.85 7.35 20.64
CA GLU A 201 22.78 8.07 21.52
C GLU A 201 22.39 7.99 23.02
N GLU A 202 21.10 7.93 23.35
CA GLU A 202 20.60 7.83 24.73
C GLU A 202 20.71 6.40 25.28
N LEU A 203 20.66 5.39 24.40
CA LEU A 203 20.86 3.98 24.75
C LEU A 203 22.33 3.60 24.96
N LEU A 204 23.28 4.35 24.37
CA LEU A 204 24.71 4.15 24.59
C LEU A 204 25.24 4.93 25.80
N ALA A 205 24.43 5.83 26.37
CA ALA A 205 24.76 6.64 27.53
C ALA A 205 24.29 6.04 28.87
N ASN A 206 23.52 4.95 28.83
CA ASN A 206 23.07 4.16 29.98
C ASN A 206 23.74 2.78 29.97
#